data_AF-A0A1Q8JXR3-F1
#
_entry.id   AF-A0A1Q8JXR3-F1
#
_cell.length_a   1.000
_cell.length_b   1.000
_cell.length_c   1.000
_cell.angle_alpha   90.00
_cell.angle_beta   90.00
_cell.angle_gamma   90.00
#
_symmetry.space_group_name_H-M   'P 1'
#
loop_
_entity.id
_entity.type
_entity.pdbx_description
1 polymer ?
#
loop_
_entity_poly.entity_id
_entity_poly.type
_entity_poly.pdbx_seq_one_letter_code
_entity_poly.pdbx_strand_id
1 'polypeptide(L)'
;MPDERSSGAARTLGDRLNRLVATVHPPERGPYTDEEVVDGIRSVGGPSLSAQYFNHLRHGRRDNPTKAALEGIARFFQVPVGYLFADEFSETDDADRHILTVVRRANLEDLVELLGELPHETKDSVVRIVEDLHRLHSSGHRPRRG
;
A
#
# COMPACT_ATOMS: atom_id res chain seq x y z
N MET A 1 18.09 -29.92 -9.09
CA MET A 1 17.47 -28.77 -9.76
C MET A 1 16.56 -28.10 -8.73
N PRO A 2 16.89 -26.93 -8.20
CA PRO A 2 15.98 -26.23 -7.31
C PRO A 2 14.84 -25.60 -8.12
N ASP A 3 13.67 -25.55 -7.48
CA ASP A 3 12.38 -25.14 -8.03
C ASP A 3 12.33 -23.63 -8.32
N GLU A 4 12.43 -23.23 -9.60
CA GLU A 4 12.31 -21.84 -10.06
C GLU A 4 10.83 -21.42 -10.27
N ARG A 5 9.90 -21.86 -9.42
CA ARG A 5 8.47 -21.59 -9.60
C ARG A 5 7.88 -20.72 -8.50
N SER A 6 8.39 -19.51 -8.27
CA SER A 6 7.67 -18.51 -7.42
C SER A 6 8.04 -17.03 -7.64
N SER A 7 8.58 -16.62 -8.81
CA SER A 7 8.94 -15.21 -9.07
C SER A 7 8.17 -14.53 -10.24
N GLY A 8 7.06 -15.11 -10.71
CA GLY A 8 6.42 -14.70 -11.97
C GLY A 8 4.96 -14.22 -11.90
N ALA A 9 4.39 -14.08 -10.71
CA ALA A 9 2.93 -14.01 -10.53
C ALA A 9 2.29 -12.61 -10.69
N ALA A 10 3.06 -11.52 -10.79
CA ALA A 10 2.52 -10.16 -10.90
C ALA A 10 2.84 -9.49 -12.26
N ARG A 11 2.63 -10.20 -13.37
CA ARG A 11 2.96 -9.69 -14.72
C ARG A 11 1.90 -8.74 -15.27
N THR A 12 0.63 -8.95 -14.95
CA THR A 12 -0.47 -8.12 -15.47
C THR A 12 -1.07 -7.19 -14.41
N LEU A 13 -1.76 -6.13 -14.84
CA LEU A 13 -2.56 -5.29 -13.95
C LEU A 13 -3.56 -6.13 -13.15
N GLY A 14 -4.23 -7.09 -13.80
CA GLY A 14 -5.20 -7.97 -13.15
C GLY A 14 -4.60 -8.78 -12.01
N ASP A 15 -3.40 -9.34 -12.20
CA ASP A 15 -2.68 -10.08 -11.17
C ASP A 15 -2.39 -9.21 -9.93
N ARG A 16 -1.97 -7.96 -10.16
CA ARG A 16 -1.67 -7.00 -9.09
C ARG A 16 -2.93 -6.61 -8.32
N LEU A 17 -4.03 -6.36 -9.02
CA LEU A 17 -5.32 -6.07 -8.40
C LEU A 17 -5.82 -7.26 -7.57
N ASN A 18 -5.68 -8.49 -8.09
CA ASN A 18 -6.04 -9.69 -7.33
C ASN A 18 -5.19 -9.85 -6.07
N ARG A 19 -3.90 -9.55 -6.14
CA ARG A 19 -3.01 -9.54 -4.98
C ARG A 19 -3.45 -8.51 -3.95
N LEU A 20 -3.70 -7.27 -4.35
CA LEU A 20 -4.17 -6.22 -3.43
C LEU A 20 -5.47 -6.61 -2.72
N VAL A 21 -6.45 -7.12 -3.45
CA VAL A 21 -7.72 -7.58 -2.86
C VAL A 21 -7.50 -8.70 -1.84
N ALA A 22 -6.56 -9.60 -2.09
CA ALA A 22 -6.28 -10.74 -1.23
C ALA A 22 -5.40 -10.41 -0.01
N THR A 23 -4.57 -9.37 -0.07
CA THR A 23 -3.57 -9.09 0.98
C THR A 23 -3.81 -7.79 1.74
N VAL A 24 -4.52 -6.83 1.15
CA VAL A 24 -4.76 -5.51 1.75
C VAL A 24 -6.22 -5.46 2.19
N HIS A 25 -6.48 -5.96 3.40
CA HIS A 25 -7.77 -5.89 4.08
C HIS A 25 -7.58 -5.87 5.61
N PRO A 26 -8.55 -5.35 6.39
CA PRO A 26 -8.47 -5.38 7.85
C PRO A 26 -8.29 -6.82 8.37
N PRO A 27 -7.54 -7.02 9.46
CA PRO A 27 -7.24 -8.36 10.00
C PRO A 27 -8.49 -9.11 10.48
N GLU A 28 -9.54 -8.38 10.87
CA GLU A 28 -10.79 -8.91 11.41
C GLU A 28 -11.76 -9.42 10.34
N ARG A 29 -11.41 -9.29 9.06
CA ARG A 29 -12.30 -9.56 7.93
C ARG A 29 -11.53 -10.20 6.76
N GLY A 30 -12.26 -10.90 5.88
CA GLY A 30 -11.72 -11.44 4.63
C GLY A 30 -11.50 -10.39 3.52
N PRO A 31 -11.08 -10.85 2.32
CA PRO A 31 -10.83 -10.01 1.15
C PRO A 31 -11.99 -9.06 0.81
N TYR A 32 -11.67 -7.91 0.20
CA TYR A 32 -12.69 -7.00 -0.31
C TYR A 32 -13.47 -7.62 -1.49
N THR A 33 -14.80 -7.44 -1.48
CA THR A 33 -15.63 -7.67 -2.66
C THR A 33 -15.44 -6.52 -3.67
N ASP A 34 -15.75 -6.77 -4.95
CA ASP A 34 -15.62 -5.75 -5.99
C ASP A 34 -16.51 -4.52 -5.71
N GLU A 35 -17.65 -4.69 -5.04
CA GLU A 35 -18.56 -3.61 -4.62
C GLU A 35 -17.93 -2.74 -3.53
N GLU A 36 -17.36 -3.36 -2.50
CA GLU A 36 -16.72 -2.62 -1.41
C GLU A 36 -15.48 -1.85 -1.87
N VAL A 37 -14.74 -2.37 -2.85
CA VAL A 37 -13.62 -1.64 -3.44
C VAL A 37 -14.12 -0.38 -4.14
N VAL A 38 -15.13 -0.46 -4.99
CA VAL A 38 -15.59 0.73 -5.74
C VAL A 38 -16.26 1.77 -4.83
N ASP A 39 -16.98 1.33 -3.80
CA ASP A 39 -17.54 2.21 -2.77
C ASP A 39 -16.45 2.85 -1.91
N GLY A 40 -15.40 2.09 -1.57
CA GLY A 40 -14.23 2.57 -0.87
C GLY A 40 -13.47 3.63 -1.68
N ILE A 41 -13.24 3.37 -2.98
CA ILE A 41 -12.62 4.34 -3.90
C ILE A 41 -13.41 5.64 -3.93
N ARG A 42 -14.74 5.57 -4.00
CA ARG A 42 -15.61 6.75 -3.94
C ARG A 42 -15.49 7.48 -2.60
N SER A 43 -15.44 6.75 -1.49
CA SER A 43 -15.35 7.30 -0.14
C SER A 43 -14.04 8.06 0.10
N VAL A 44 -12.94 7.65 -0.54
CA VAL A 44 -11.64 8.35 -0.49
C VAL A 44 -11.48 9.45 -1.55
N GLY A 45 -12.60 9.91 -2.13
CA GLY A 45 -12.63 10.98 -3.13
C GLY A 45 -12.08 10.58 -4.51
N GLY A 46 -12.09 9.28 -4.82
CA GLY A 46 -11.75 8.75 -6.14
C GLY A 46 -12.92 8.83 -7.14
N PRO A 47 -12.68 8.48 -8.42
CA PRO A 47 -13.74 8.47 -9.44
C PRO A 47 -14.79 7.40 -9.15
N SER A 48 -16.01 7.61 -9.66
CA SER A 48 -17.05 6.57 -9.62
C SER A 48 -16.75 5.45 -10.62
N LEU A 49 -16.46 4.26 -10.11
CA LEU A 49 -16.23 3.04 -10.88
C LEU A 49 -17.37 2.05 -10.64
N SER A 50 -17.69 1.20 -11.62
CA SER A 50 -18.63 0.10 -11.42
C SER A 50 -17.91 -1.17 -10.98
N ALA A 51 -18.55 -1.99 -10.15
CA ALA A 51 -18.01 -3.28 -9.72
C ALA A 51 -17.69 -4.18 -10.93
N GLN A 52 -18.53 -4.16 -11.97
CA GLN A 52 -18.29 -4.89 -13.23
C GLN A 52 -17.02 -4.40 -13.94
N TYR A 53 -16.77 -3.09 -13.99
CA TYR A 53 -15.55 -2.55 -14.59
C TYR A 53 -14.31 -3.00 -13.81
N PHE A 54 -14.35 -2.94 -12.48
CA PHE A 54 -13.26 -3.43 -11.63
C PHE A 54 -13.02 -4.93 -11.81
N ASN A 55 -14.08 -5.74 -11.86
CA ASN A 55 -13.99 -7.17 -12.17
C ASN A 55 -13.31 -7.44 -13.52
N HIS A 56 -13.64 -6.65 -14.55
CA HIS A 56 -13.00 -6.76 -15.86
C HIS A 56 -11.50 -6.45 -15.81
N LEU A 57 -11.07 -5.47 -15.00
CA LEU A 57 -9.66 -5.18 -14.79
C LEU A 57 -8.94 -6.34 -14.11
N ARG A 58 -9.53 -6.89 -13.04
CA ARG A 58 -8.98 -8.05 -12.28
C ARG A 58 -8.74 -9.29 -13.13
N HIS A 59 -9.59 -9.51 -14.14
CA HIS A 59 -9.51 -10.68 -15.02
C HIS A 59 -8.86 -10.37 -16.37
N GLY A 60 -8.27 -9.18 -16.55
CA GLY A 60 -7.62 -8.78 -17.80
C GLY A 60 -8.56 -8.66 -19.01
N ARG A 61 -9.88 -8.64 -18.81
CA ARG A 61 -10.87 -8.36 -19.88
C ARG A 61 -10.82 -6.90 -20.30
N ARG A 62 -10.34 -6.02 -19.41
CA ARG A 62 -9.86 -4.68 -19.71
C ARG A 62 -8.49 -4.50 -19.07
N ASP A 63 -7.61 -3.85 -19.79
CA ASP A 63 -6.21 -3.64 -19.40
C ASP A 63 -5.77 -2.18 -19.52
N ASN A 64 -6.60 -1.32 -20.13
CA ASN A 64 -6.33 0.11 -20.30
C ASN A 64 -7.29 1.00 -19.46
N PRO A 65 -7.13 1.06 -18.13
CA PRO A 65 -7.88 1.97 -17.28
C PRO A 65 -7.42 3.42 -17.43
N THR A 66 -8.29 4.37 -17.05
CA THR A 66 -7.90 5.78 -17.02
C THR A 66 -6.94 6.05 -15.86
N LYS A 67 -6.10 7.10 -16.00
CA LYS A 67 -5.20 7.54 -14.93
C LYS A 67 -5.94 7.79 -13.60
N ALA A 68 -7.09 8.44 -13.66
CA ALA A 68 -7.92 8.70 -12.49
C ALA A 68 -8.41 7.42 -11.80
N ALA A 69 -8.75 6.38 -12.58
CA ALA A 69 -9.14 5.09 -12.01
C ALA A 69 -7.96 4.42 -11.28
N LEU A 70 -6.77 4.45 -11.88
CA LEU A 70 -5.55 3.92 -11.26
C LEU A 70 -5.19 4.66 -9.96
N GLU A 71 -5.23 5.99 -9.97
CA GLU A 71 -5.00 6.82 -8.78
C GLU A 71 -6.02 6.52 -7.66
N GLY A 72 -7.29 6.37 -8.01
CA GLY A 72 -8.35 6.02 -7.07
C GLY A 72 -8.14 4.64 -6.44
N ILE A 73 -7.82 3.64 -7.25
CA ILE A 73 -7.52 2.27 -6.79
C ILE A 73 -6.31 2.28 -5.86
N ALA A 74 -5.21 2.92 -6.28
CA ALA A 74 -3.98 3.00 -5.50
C ALA A 74 -4.20 3.70 -4.14
N ARG A 75 -4.95 4.80 -4.13
CA ARG A 75 -5.34 5.49 -2.90
C ARG A 75 -6.19 4.61 -2.00
N PHE A 76 -7.17 3.89 -2.52
CA PHE A 76 -8.00 3.00 -1.71
C PHE A 76 -7.16 1.90 -1.03
N PHE A 77 -6.27 1.25 -1.78
CA PHE A 77 -5.38 0.21 -1.24
C PHE A 77 -4.12 0.75 -0.53
N GLN A 78 -3.98 2.07 -0.41
CA GLN A 78 -2.83 2.73 0.22
C GLN A 78 -1.47 2.28 -0.36
N VAL A 79 -1.42 2.08 -1.68
CA VAL A 79 -0.20 1.73 -2.42
C VAL A 79 0.22 2.86 -3.37
N PRO A 80 1.50 2.98 -3.73
CA PRO A 80 1.93 3.88 -4.80
C PRO A 80 1.24 3.53 -6.13
N VAL A 81 0.80 4.54 -6.89
CA VAL A 81 0.15 4.34 -8.21
C VAL A 81 1.04 3.53 -9.17
N GLY A 82 2.36 3.73 -9.08
CA GLY A 82 3.36 2.99 -9.82
C GLY A 82 3.22 1.46 -9.70
N TYR A 83 2.74 0.95 -8.56
CA TYR A 83 2.50 -0.47 -8.32
C TYR A 83 1.60 -1.10 -9.37
N LEU A 84 0.68 -0.34 -9.94
CA LEU A 84 -0.24 -0.85 -10.94
C LEU A 84 0.40 -0.97 -12.34
N PHE A 85 1.58 -0.40 -12.57
CA PHE A 85 2.31 -0.44 -13.85
C PHE A 85 3.39 -1.52 -13.88
N ALA A 86 3.57 -2.16 -15.04
CA ALA A 86 4.43 -3.34 -15.17
C ALA A 86 5.93 -3.06 -15.22
N ASP A 87 6.33 -1.89 -15.73
CA ASP A 87 7.74 -1.58 -16.00
C ASP A 87 8.47 -0.92 -14.83
N GLU A 88 7.77 -0.33 -13.86
CA GLU A 88 8.42 0.37 -12.74
C GLU A 88 8.51 -0.52 -11.47
N PHE A 89 7.66 -1.55 -11.36
CA PHE A 89 7.50 -2.32 -10.10
C PHE A 89 7.99 -3.76 -10.15
N SER A 90 8.49 -4.25 -11.29
CA SER A 90 9.37 -5.43 -11.27
C SER A 90 10.65 -5.20 -10.44
N GLU A 91 11.00 -3.92 -10.20
CA GLU A 91 12.08 -3.50 -9.30
C GLU A 91 11.57 -2.99 -7.93
N THR A 92 10.25 -2.84 -7.73
CA THR A 92 9.68 -2.35 -6.45
C THR A 92 9.54 -3.43 -5.38
N ASP A 93 10.33 -4.49 -5.50
CA ASP A 93 10.85 -5.11 -4.28
C ASP A 93 11.62 -4.07 -3.45
N ASP A 94 12.19 -3.02 -4.03
CA ASP A 94 13.02 -2.05 -3.29
C ASP A 94 12.28 -1.16 -2.29
N ALA A 95 11.04 -0.73 -2.52
CA ALA A 95 10.34 0.14 -1.56
C ALA A 95 9.85 -0.65 -0.33
N ASP A 96 9.24 -1.81 -0.56
CA ASP A 96 8.82 -2.73 0.50
C ASP A 96 10.05 -3.32 1.21
N ARG A 97 11.12 -3.68 0.47
CA ARG A 97 12.41 -4.05 1.08
C ARG A 97 13.05 -2.89 1.81
N HIS A 98 12.92 -1.65 1.35
CA HIS A 98 13.49 -0.49 2.02
C HIS A 98 12.80 -0.27 3.36
N ILE A 99 11.46 -0.30 3.39
CA ILE A 99 10.69 -0.23 4.63
C ILE A 99 11.08 -1.39 5.56
N LEU A 100 11.10 -2.63 5.04
CA LEU A 100 11.50 -3.81 5.84
C LEU A 100 12.95 -3.69 6.34
N THR A 101 13.85 -3.13 5.54
CA THR A 101 15.24 -2.88 5.90
C THR A 101 15.34 -1.79 6.97
N VAL A 102 14.54 -0.73 6.88
CA VAL A 102 14.48 0.34 7.87
C VAL A 102 13.95 -0.19 9.19
N VAL A 103 12.84 -0.94 9.17
CA VAL A 103 12.25 -1.59 10.35
C VAL A 103 13.25 -2.52 11.01
N ARG A 104 13.92 -3.39 10.24
CA ARG A 104 14.92 -4.33 10.77
C ARG A 104 16.16 -3.62 11.31
N ARG A 105 16.66 -2.58 10.63
CA ARG A 105 17.82 -1.80 11.12
C ARG A 105 17.50 -1.03 12.41
N ALA A 106 16.26 -0.59 12.55
CA ALA A 106 15.79 0.13 13.73
C ALA A 106 15.30 -0.81 14.85
N ASN A 107 15.28 -2.14 14.63
CA ASN A 107 14.74 -3.15 15.54
C ASN A 107 13.30 -2.82 15.98
N LEU A 108 12.45 -2.45 15.02
CA LEU A 108 11.06 -2.04 15.27
C LEU A 108 10.06 -3.15 14.95
N GLU A 109 10.49 -4.41 14.82
CA GLU A 109 9.62 -5.53 14.45
C GLU A 109 8.43 -5.65 15.42
N ASP A 110 8.70 -5.74 16.71
CA ASP A 110 7.68 -5.88 17.76
C ASP A 110 6.75 -4.66 17.82
N LEU A 111 7.27 -3.46 17.54
CA LEU A 111 6.47 -2.24 17.51
C LEU A 111 5.53 -2.23 16.31
N VAL A 112 6.01 -2.64 15.13
CA VAL A 112 5.18 -2.71 13.91
C VAL A 112 4.09 -3.76 14.08
N GLU A 113 4.40 -4.90 14.70
CA GLU A 113 3.41 -5.94 15.03
C GLU A 113 2.33 -5.41 15.99
N LEU A 114 2.75 -4.80 17.10
CA LEU A 114 1.83 -4.19 18.07
C LEU A 114 0.97 -3.10 17.41
N LEU A 115 1.57 -2.22 16.61
CA LEU A 115 0.84 -1.19 15.89
C LEU A 115 -0.20 -1.81 14.96
N GLY A 116 0.10 -2.94 14.30
CA GLY A 116 -0.83 -3.65 13.45
C GLY A 116 -2.16 -3.97 14.13
N GLU A 117 -2.12 -4.36 15.41
CA GLU A 117 -3.28 -4.74 16.23
C GLU A 117 -4.10 -3.56 16.76
N LEU A 118 -3.59 -2.32 16.68
CA LEU A 118 -4.29 -1.16 17.23
C LEU A 118 -5.39 -0.61 16.31
N PRO A 119 -6.44 0.01 16.88
CA PRO A 119 -7.41 0.80 16.12
C PRO A 119 -6.76 1.97 15.36
N HIS A 120 -7.37 2.38 14.25
CA HIS A 120 -6.84 3.44 13.38
C HIS A 120 -6.63 4.76 14.12
N GLU A 121 -7.54 5.14 15.01
CA GLU A 121 -7.47 6.37 15.80
C GLU A 121 -6.24 6.38 16.73
N THR A 122 -5.84 5.20 17.20
CA THR A 122 -4.68 5.03 18.06
C THR A 122 -3.39 5.07 17.24
N LYS A 123 -3.39 4.46 16.04
CA LYS A 123 -2.28 4.56 15.08
C LYS A 123 -1.99 6.03 14.73
N ASP A 124 -3.02 6.83 14.44
CA ASP A 124 -2.89 8.26 14.11
C ASP A 124 -2.29 9.07 15.26
N SER A 125 -2.64 8.72 16.50
CA SER A 125 -2.09 9.34 17.70
C SER A 125 -0.59 9.04 17.85
N VAL A 126 -0.17 7.81 17.57
CA VAL A 126 1.25 7.43 17.58
C VAL A 126 2.03 8.18 16.50
N VAL A 127 1.50 8.30 15.28
CA VAL A 127 2.13 9.07 14.20
C VAL A 127 2.38 10.51 14.64
N ARG A 128 1.39 11.18 15.24
CA ARG A 128 1.54 12.55 15.75
C ARG A 128 2.63 12.67 16.81
N ILE A 129 2.71 11.73 17.75
CA ILE A 129 3.75 11.74 18.79
C ILE A 129 5.14 11.62 18.16
N VAL A 130 5.32 10.73 17.19
CA VAL A 130 6.60 10.55 16.49
C VAL A 130 6.97 11.81 15.72
N GLU A 131 6.03 12.46 15.03
CA GLU A 131 6.24 13.73 14.35
C GLU A 131 6.67 14.85 15.32
N ASP A 132 6.03 14.93 16.50
CA ASP A 132 6.37 15.90 17.53
C ASP A 132 7.78 15.68 18.07
N LEU A 133 8.13 14.43 18.39
CA LEU A 133 9.49 14.08 18.84
C LEU A 133 10.53 14.41 17.77
N HIS A 134 10.23 14.15 16.50
CA HIS A 134 11.11 14.48 15.38
C HIS A 134 11.31 15.99 15.24
N ARG A 135 10.24 16.78 15.34
CA ARG A 135 10.31 18.26 15.34
C ARG A 135 11.16 18.80 16.48
N LEU A 136 10.99 18.27 17.69
CA LEU A 136 11.75 18.68 18.87
C LEU A 136 13.24 18.39 18.69
N HIS A 137 13.60 17.21 18.18
CA HIS A 137 15.01 16.83 17.99
C HIS A 137 15.67 17.63 16.86
N SER A 138 14.92 17.92 15.79
CA SER A 138 15.39 18.74 14.65
C SER A 138 15.62 20.21 15.04
N SER A 139 14.86 20.72 16.01
CA SER A 139 14.96 22.09 16.51
C SER A 139 16.17 22.32 17.44
N GLY A 140 16.73 21.25 18.01
CA GLY A 140 17.88 21.29 18.93
C GLY A 140 19.26 21.36 18.25
N HIS A 141 19.36 21.08 16.94
CA HIS A 141 20.64 21.00 16.21
C HIS A 141 21.01 22.31 15.49
N ARG A 142 21.16 23.43 16.21
CA ARG A 142 21.86 24.62 15.66
C ARG A 142 23.37 24.48 15.93
N PRO A 143 24.23 24.35 14.91
CA PRO A 143 25.68 24.36 15.12
C PRO A 143 26.08 25.76 15.61
N ARG A 144 26.70 25.83 16.79
CA ARG A 144 27.36 27.05 17.27
C ARG A 144 28.59 27.29 16.42
N ARG A 145 28.49 28.18 15.43
CA ARG A 145 29.66 28.75 14.76
C ARG A 145 30.39 29.66 15.74
N GLY A 146 31.57 29.21 16.16
CA GLY A 146 32.68 30.09 16.56
C GLY A 146 33.45 30.56 15.34
#